data_AF-A0A9E2XHP0-F1
#
_entry.id   AF-A0A9E2XHP0-F1
#
_cell.length_a   1.000
_cell.length_b   1.000
_cell.length_c   1.000
_cell.angle_alpha   90.00
_cell.angle_beta   90.00
_cell.angle_gamma   90.00
#
_symmetry.space_group_name_H-M   'P 1'
#
loop_
_entity.id
_entity.type
_entity.pdbx_description
1 polymer ?
#
loop_
_entity_poly.entity_id
_entity_poly.type
_entity_poly.pdbx_seq_one_letter_code
_entity_poly.pdbx_strand_id
1 'polypeptide(L)'
;MKLMWFHLMPYTELPDDFNQKHPSVWVDIHSSLFDPRRAHHMYNDFMDELEFAAEVGFDAVCVNEHHSNGYGLMPSPNLIASSLARRTTDTALCVMGNSLALYNPPTRVAEEFAMIDCISGGRLIAGFPVGSPMDTCFAYGQNPSLLRERYYEAHDLVKKAWTEKETFAFSGRFNQQRYVNIWPRPIQSDPHPPIWIPGGGSIETWRWCAEMDYVYCYLSYYGYKAGQTTMQGFWNEMAKLGKDRNPYR
;
A
#
# COMPACT_ATOMS: atom_id res chain seq x y z
N MET A 1 -17.13 13.99 -6.17
CA MET A 1 -16.25 12.91 -6.65
C MET A 1 -14.87 13.21 -6.11
N LYS A 2 -14.20 12.23 -5.49
CA LYS A 2 -12.81 12.38 -5.05
C LYS A 2 -11.86 11.91 -6.15
N LEU A 3 -10.76 12.63 -6.38
CA LEU A 3 -9.72 12.31 -7.36
C LEU A 3 -8.39 12.11 -6.66
N MET A 4 -7.69 11.01 -6.98
CA MET A 4 -6.43 10.65 -6.34
C MET A 4 -5.36 10.47 -7.41
N TRP A 5 -4.19 11.07 -7.19
CA TRP A 5 -3.06 10.99 -8.11
C TRP A 5 -2.14 9.84 -7.73
N PHE A 6 -2.05 8.81 -8.57
CA PHE A 6 -1.20 7.65 -8.34
C PHE A 6 0.05 7.71 -9.20
N HIS A 7 1.22 7.54 -8.57
CA HIS A 7 2.48 7.49 -9.27
C HIS A 7 3.14 6.11 -9.12
N LEU A 8 3.49 5.46 -10.24
CA LEU A 8 4.12 4.13 -10.22
C LEU A 8 5.64 4.19 -9.91
N MET A 9 6.30 5.27 -10.33
CA MET A 9 7.76 5.48 -10.32
C MET A 9 8.51 4.40 -11.11
N PRO A 10 8.19 4.12 -12.39
CA PRO A 10 8.93 3.14 -13.17
C PRO A 10 10.35 3.61 -13.50
N TYR A 11 11.26 2.69 -13.76
CA TYR A 11 12.56 3.03 -14.36
C TYR A 11 12.38 3.28 -15.87
N THR A 12 12.85 4.43 -16.38
CA THR A 12 12.55 4.91 -17.75
C THR A 12 13.78 4.94 -18.65
N GLU A 13 14.95 4.60 -18.12
CA GLU A 13 16.26 4.71 -18.80
C GLU A 13 16.76 3.33 -19.25
N LEU A 14 15.84 2.46 -19.67
CA LEU A 14 16.19 1.16 -20.24
C LEU A 14 16.73 1.33 -21.67
N PRO A 15 17.72 0.52 -22.10
CA PRO A 15 18.20 0.54 -23.48
C PRO A 15 17.09 0.27 -24.50
N ASP A 16 17.19 0.88 -25.69
CA ASP A 16 16.21 0.67 -26.78
C ASP A 16 16.04 -0.80 -27.18
N ASP A 17 17.10 -1.61 -27.01
CA ASP A 17 17.11 -3.04 -27.30
C ASP A 17 16.76 -3.93 -26.10
N PHE A 18 16.26 -3.36 -24.99
CA PHE A 18 15.91 -4.08 -23.77
C PHE A 18 15.04 -5.31 -24.04
N ASN A 19 13.94 -5.13 -24.80
CA ASN A 19 13.00 -6.21 -25.11
C ASN A 19 13.59 -7.34 -25.97
N GLN A 20 14.79 -7.16 -26.54
CA GLN A 20 15.51 -8.19 -27.30
C GLN A 20 16.49 -8.98 -26.43
N LYS A 21 17.01 -8.36 -25.36
CA LYS A 21 18.08 -8.91 -24.51
C LYS A 21 17.60 -9.35 -23.12
N HIS A 22 16.48 -8.81 -22.67
CA HIS A 22 15.92 -9.06 -21.34
C HIS A 22 14.46 -9.50 -21.47
N PRO A 23 14.05 -10.59 -20.81
CA PRO A 23 12.70 -11.12 -20.97
C PRO A 23 11.66 -10.32 -20.16
N SER A 24 12.05 -9.64 -19.07
CA SER A 24 11.11 -8.89 -18.24
C SER A 24 11.76 -7.74 -17.46
N VAL A 25 11.10 -6.59 -17.43
CA VAL A 25 11.41 -5.49 -16.50
C VAL A 25 10.90 -5.78 -15.07
N TRP A 26 9.90 -6.67 -14.96
CA TRP A 26 9.18 -6.92 -13.72
C TRP A 26 9.71 -8.13 -12.94
N VAL A 27 10.31 -9.12 -13.62
CA VAL A 27 10.63 -10.43 -13.02
C VAL A 27 12.11 -10.61 -12.70
N ASP A 28 12.97 -10.47 -13.71
CA ASP A 28 14.36 -10.90 -13.67
C ASP A 28 15.32 -9.85 -14.27
N ILE A 29 14.94 -8.58 -14.19
CA ILE A 29 15.76 -7.47 -14.66
C ILE A 29 17.12 -7.44 -13.94
N HIS A 30 18.18 -7.19 -14.70
CA HIS A 30 19.52 -7.07 -14.15
C HIS A 30 19.75 -5.67 -13.57
N SER A 31 20.24 -5.58 -12.34
CA SER A 31 20.58 -4.31 -11.68
C SER A 31 21.72 -3.55 -12.36
N SER A 32 22.49 -4.20 -13.24
CA SER A 32 23.50 -3.54 -14.08
C SER A 32 22.90 -2.51 -15.07
N LEU A 33 21.59 -2.55 -15.30
CA LEU A 33 20.88 -1.57 -16.12
C LEU A 33 20.48 -0.29 -15.36
N PHE A 34 20.64 -0.28 -14.04
CA PHE A 34 20.25 0.85 -13.20
C PHE A 34 21.38 1.88 -13.09
N ASP A 35 21.12 3.12 -13.52
CA ASP A 35 22.01 4.26 -13.32
C ASP A 35 21.50 5.14 -12.16
N PRO A 36 22.21 5.18 -11.02
CA PRO A 36 21.80 5.98 -9.87
C PRO A 36 21.81 7.49 -10.14
N ARG A 37 22.61 7.99 -11.09
CA ARG A 37 22.64 9.42 -11.46
C ARG A 37 21.39 9.81 -12.22
N ARG A 38 20.90 8.92 -13.09
CA ARG A 38 19.63 9.10 -13.79
C ARG A 38 18.46 8.97 -12.82
N ALA A 39 18.49 7.94 -11.97
CA ALA A 39 17.46 7.73 -10.96
C ALA A 39 17.33 8.94 -10.00
N HIS A 40 18.43 9.63 -9.68
CA HIS A 40 18.38 10.89 -8.93
C HIS A 40 17.44 11.91 -9.57
N HIS A 41 17.56 12.16 -10.87
CA HIS A 41 16.67 13.10 -11.56
C HIS A 41 15.23 12.57 -11.56
N MET A 42 15.04 11.30 -11.92
CA MET A 42 13.72 10.68 -11.96
C MET A 42 12.97 10.75 -10.63
N TYR A 43 13.63 10.46 -9.50
CA TYR A 43 12.99 10.55 -8.20
C TYR A 43 12.51 11.97 -7.89
N ASN A 44 13.31 12.99 -8.23
CA ASN A 44 12.90 14.37 -8.03
C ASN A 44 11.73 14.74 -8.95
N ASP A 45 11.78 14.36 -10.23
CA ASP A 45 10.68 14.60 -11.17
C ASP A 45 9.36 13.96 -10.66
N PHE A 46 9.41 12.70 -10.21
CA PHE A 46 8.24 12.00 -9.69
C PHE A 46 7.70 12.62 -8.39
N MET A 47 8.58 13.12 -7.52
CA MET A 47 8.18 13.80 -6.30
C MET A 47 7.59 15.18 -6.60
N ASP A 48 8.16 15.93 -7.53
CA ASP A 48 7.63 17.20 -8.01
C ASP A 48 6.24 17.01 -8.62
N GLU A 49 6.00 15.93 -9.37
CA GLU A 49 4.66 15.60 -9.89
C GLU A 49 3.64 15.29 -8.78
N LEU A 50 4.04 14.54 -7.75
CA LEU A 50 3.18 14.24 -6.60
C LEU A 50 2.84 15.51 -5.82
N GLU A 51 3.80 16.40 -5.63
CA GLU A 51 3.59 17.67 -4.95
C GLU A 51 2.73 18.62 -5.77
N PHE A 52 2.98 18.72 -7.07
CA PHE A 52 2.16 19.51 -7.97
C PHE A 52 0.72 19.00 -8.03
N ALA A 53 0.50 17.68 -8.01
CA ALA A 53 -0.83 17.09 -7.90
C ALA A 53 -1.54 17.54 -6.61
N ALA A 54 -0.85 17.59 -5.48
CA ALA A 54 -1.43 18.14 -4.26
C ALA A 54 -1.76 19.64 -4.40
N GLU A 55 -0.86 20.44 -4.99
CA GLU A 55 -1.06 21.89 -5.20
C GLU A 55 -2.27 22.21 -6.10
N VAL A 56 -2.51 21.41 -7.14
CA VAL A 56 -3.65 21.62 -8.06
C VAL A 56 -4.97 21.02 -7.57
N GLY A 57 -4.98 20.48 -6.35
CA GLY A 57 -6.21 20.12 -5.64
C GLY A 57 -6.68 18.67 -5.80
N PHE A 58 -5.77 17.72 -6.08
CA PHE A 58 -6.12 16.30 -5.90
C PHE A 58 -6.39 16.00 -4.42
N ASP A 59 -7.40 15.17 -4.17
CA ASP A 59 -7.82 14.82 -2.80
C ASP A 59 -6.83 13.90 -2.09
N ALA A 60 -6.06 13.12 -2.85
CA ALA A 60 -4.96 12.33 -2.33
C ALA A 60 -3.83 12.20 -3.34
N VAL A 61 -2.61 12.05 -2.83
CA VAL A 61 -1.45 11.54 -3.58
C VAL A 61 -1.15 10.13 -3.11
N CYS A 62 -0.90 9.24 -4.06
CA CYS A 62 -0.79 7.83 -3.81
C CYS A 62 0.59 7.30 -4.19
N VAL A 63 1.21 6.62 -3.23
CA VAL A 63 2.49 5.91 -3.39
C VAL A 63 2.25 4.41 -3.35
N ASN A 64 3.16 3.62 -3.92
CA ASN A 64 3.07 2.15 -3.97
C ASN A 64 4.35 1.48 -3.46
N GLU A 65 4.34 0.15 -3.44
CA GLU A 65 5.47 -0.66 -3.05
C GLU A 65 5.79 -1.71 -4.12
N HIS A 66 7.04 -1.75 -4.57
CA HIS A 66 7.56 -2.77 -5.49
C HIS A 66 9.01 -3.12 -5.19
N HIS A 67 9.39 -4.38 -5.43
CA HIS A 67 10.68 -4.93 -5.02
C HIS A 67 11.43 -5.64 -6.13
N SER A 68 12.75 -5.44 -6.16
CA SER A 68 13.68 -6.17 -7.05
C SER A 68 13.31 -6.13 -8.54
N ASN A 69 12.73 -5.02 -9.02
CA ASN A 69 12.31 -4.87 -10.40
C ASN A 69 12.44 -3.40 -10.89
N GLY A 70 12.31 -3.18 -12.20
CA GLY A 70 12.31 -1.84 -12.81
C GLY A 70 10.90 -1.29 -13.07
N TYR A 71 9.86 -2.03 -12.68
CA TYR A 71 8.45 -1.66 -12.86
C TYR A 71 8.03 -0.55 -11.88
N GLY A 72 8.56 -0.56 -10.65
CA GLY A 72 8.36 0.50 -9.66
C GLY A 72 9.58 0.66 -8.75
N LEU A 73 10.07 1.89 -8.62
CA LEU A 73 11.27 2.26 -7.85
C LEU A 73 10.96 2.64 -6.41
N MET A 74 9.82 2.20 -5.85
CA MET A 74 9.45 2.46 -4.46
C MET A 74 9.53 1.18 -3.61
N PRO A 75 10.71 0.80 -3.10
CA PRO A 75 10.83 -0.33 -2.18
C PRO A 75 10.30 -0.01 -0.77
N SER A 76 10.15 1.28 -0.43
CA SER A 76 9.53 1.72 0.80
C SER A 76 8.67 2.96 0.53
N PRO A 77 7.35 2.81 0.32
CA PRO A 77 6.47 3.95 0.12
C PRO A 77 6.46 4.92 1.30
N ASN A 78 6.74 4.42 2.51
CA ASN A 78 6.68 5.18 3.75
C ASN A 78 7.70 6.33 3.75
N LEU A 79 8.85 6.14 3.10
CA LEU A 79 9.86 7.19 2.94
C LEU A 79 9.36 8.35 2.05
N ILE A 80 8.73 8.03 0.92
CA ILE A 80 8.17 9.03 0.01
C ILE A 80 6.99 9.74 0.67
N ALA A 81 6.06 8.98 1.29
CA ALA A 81 4.93 9.55 2.01
C ALA A 81 5.36 10.48 3.15
N SER A 82 6.39 10.12 3.92
CA SER A 82 6.96 10.96 4.97
C SER A 82 7.52 12.29 4.43
N SER A 83 8.20 12.25 3.28
CA SER A 83 8.66 13.49 2.61
C SER A 83 7.49 14.39 2.21
N LEU A 84 6.45 13.79 1.60
CA LEU A 84 5.25 14.51 1.17
C LEU A 84 4.41 15.06 2.33
N ALA A 85 4.48 14.42 3.51
CA ALA A 85 3.70 14.81 4.68
C ALA A 85 4.00 16.22 5.18
N ARG A 86 5.19 16.75 4.93
CA ARG A 86 5.51 18.14 5.25
C ARG A 86 5.41 19.11 4.07
N ARG A 87 5.43 18.58 2.84
CA ARG A 87 5.45 19.37 1.62
C ARG A 87 4.04 19.63 1.06
N THR A 88 3.05 18.86 1.51
CA THR A 88 1.64 19.02 1.18
C THR A 88 0.82 19.35 2.43
N THR A 89 -0.27 20.13 2.29
CA THR A 89 -1.09 20.60 3.43
C THR A 89 -2.48 19.97 3.49
N ASP A 90 -3.21 19.97 2.37
CA ASP A 90 -4.65 19.67 2.35
C ASP A 90 -4.99 18.34 1.65
N THR A 91 -3.99 17.67 1.11
CA THR A 91 -4.12 16.43 0.34
C THR A 91 -3.83 15.21 1.23
N ALA A 92 -4.64 14.16 1.12
CA ALA A 92 -4.41 12.91 1.83
C ALA A 92 -3.18 12.17 1.27
N LEU A 93 -2.50 11.41 2.12
CA LEU A 93 -1.37 10.55 1.76
C LEU A 93 -1.85 9.10 1.72
N CYS A 94 -2.13 8.60 0.52
CA CYS A 94 -2.59 7.22 0.36
C CYS A 94 -1.43 6.28 0.08
N VAL A 95 -1.05 5.50 1.07
CA VAL A 95 0.03 4.52 0.90
C VAL A 95 -0.55 3.22 0.39
N MET A 96 -0.61 3.03 -0.93
CA MET A 96 -1.07 1.77 -1.56
C MET A 96 0.06 0.74 -1.67
N GLY A 97 0.73 0.51 -0.54
CA GLY A 97 1.84 -0.43 -0.36
C GLY A 97 1.83 -1.00 1.05
N ASN A 98 2.95 -1.57 1.51
CA ASN A 98 3.08 -2.34 2.74
C ASN A 98 2.24 -3.63 2.74
N SER A 99 2.60 -4.61 1.90
CA SER A 99 2.03 -5.94 2.09
C SER A 99 2.45 -6.52 3.43
N LEU A 100 1.51 -6.59 4.37
CA LEU A 100 1.80 -6.92 5.77
C LEU A 100 2.42 -8.31 5.97
N ALA A 101 2.27 -9.22 5.01
CA ALA A 101 2.92 -10.52 5.05
C ALA A 101 4.44 -10.48 4.79
N LEU A 102 4.96 -9.35 4.28
CA LEU A 102 6.39 -9.18 3.97
C LEU A 102 7.21 -8.69 5.17
N TYR A 103 6.54 -8.13 6.17
CA TYR A 103 7.19 -7.47 7.30
C TYR A 103 7.24 -8.39 8.51
N ASN A 104 8.42 -8.52 9.09
CA ASN A 104 8.63 -9.28 10.30
C ASN A 104 9.49 -8.48 11.30
N PRO A 105 8.90 -7.87 12.34
CA PRO A 105 7.47 -7.86 12.63
C PRO A 105 6.68 -6.81 11.81
N PRO A 106 5.37 -7.02 11.58
CA PRO A 106 4.50 -6.03 10.93
C PRO A 106 4.15 -4.85 11.87
N THR A 107 4.48 -4.93 13.17
CA THR A 107 4.37 -3.78 14.09
C THR A 107 5.23 -2.61 13.66
N ARG A 108 6.32 -2.84 12.90
CA ARG A 108 7.09 -1.77 12.26
C ARG A 108 6.23 -0.93 11.31
N VAL A 109 5.36 -1.56 10.51
CA VAL A 109 4.44 -0.84 9.61
C VAL A 109 3.45 -0.02 10.43
N ALA A 110 2.95 -0.55 11.54
CA ALA A 110 2.06 0.18 12.44
C ALA A 110 2.71 1.47 12.99
N GLU A 111 3.98 1.39 13.40
CA GLU A 111 4.76 2.54 13.90
C GLU A 111 5.06 3.56 12.79
N GLU A 112 5.50 3.10 11.62
CA GLU A 112 5.82 3.98 10.49
C GLU A 112 4.57 4.73 9.99
N PHE A 113 3.42 4.05 9.91
CA PHE A 113 2.15 4.69 9.58
C PHE A 113 1.69 5.66 10.67
N ALA A 114 1.77 5.29 11.95
CA ALA A 114 1.47 6.22 13.04
C ALA A 114 2.37 7.47 13.00
N MET A 115 3.64 7.30 12.62
CA MET A 115 4.57 8.41 12.47
C MET A 115 4.18 9.33 11.30
N ILE A 116 3.85 8.78 10.14
CA ILE A 116 3.38 9.57 8.99
C ILE A 116 2.07 10.29 9.32
N ASP A 117 1.16 9.61 10.00
CA ASP A 117 -0.10 10.20 10.46
C ASP A 117 0.14 11.41 11.39
N CYS A 118 1.04 11.25 12.35
CA CYS A 118 1.49 12.34 13.23
C CYS A 118 2.13 13.51 12.48
N ILE A 119 3.06 13.23 11.54
CA ILE A 119 3.75 14.27 10.76
C ILE A 119 2.77 15.03 9.87
N SER A 120 1.84 14.31 9.25
CA SER A 120 0.88 14.87 8.31
C SER A 120 -0.30 15.58 8.99
N GLY A 121 -0.50 15.37 10.29
CA GLY A 121 -1.62 15.94 11.04
C GLY A 121 -2.95 15.23 10.79
N GLY A 122 -2.94 13.90 10.60
CA GLY A 122 -4.17 13.14 10.42
C GLY A 122 -4.58 12.87 8.97
N ARG A 123 -3.63 12.90 8.02
CA ARG A 123 -3.93 12.81 6.57
C ARG A 123 -3.59 11.45 5.95
N LEU A 124 -3.20 10.47 6.76
CA LEU A 124 -2.82 9.16 6.25
C LEU A 124 -4.06 8.38 5.80
N ILE A 125 -3.93 7.70 4.66
CA ILE A 125 -4.77 6.56 4.30
C ILE A 125 -3.84 5.34 4.25
N ALA A 126 -4.07 4.41 5.17
CA ALA A 126 -3.28 3.19 5.35
C ALA A 126 -3.72 2.13 4.33
N GLY A 127 -3.03 2.06 3.19
CA GLY A 127 -3.22 0.96 2.26
C GLY A 127 -2.49 -0.30 2.72
N PHE A 128 -3.13 -1.45 2.53
CA PHE A 128 -2.52 -2.76 2.75
C PHE A 128 -2.86 -3.68 1.58
N PRO A 129 -2.02 -3.79 0.54
CA PRO A 129 -2.22 -4.77 -0.51
C PRO A 129 -1.80 -6.16 0.00
N VAL A 130 -2.43 -7.22 -0.49
CA VAL A 130 -1.90 -8.59 -0.25
C VAL A 130 -0.55 -8.76 -0.97
N GLY A 131 -0.34 -8.02 -2.05
CA GLY A 131 0.89 -8.01 -2.85
C GLY A 131 0.80 -8.89 -4.08
N SER A 132 1.61 -8.58 -5.09
CA SER A 132 1.75 -9.42 -6.28
C SER A 132 2.67 -10.62 -5.96
N PRO A 133 2.56 -11.73 -6.70
CA PRO A 133 3.49 -12.85 -6.53
C PRO A 133 4.96 -12.42 -6.73
N MET A 134 5.22 -11.42 -7.56
CA MET A 134 6.56 -10.86 -7.76
C MET A 134 7.11 -10.24 -6.49
N ASP A 135 6.34 -9.37 -5.86
CA ASP A 135 6.77 -8.70 -4.63
C ASP A 135 6.84 -9.71 -3.47
N THR A 136 5.83 -10.58 -3.34
CA THR A 136 5.71 -11.43 -2.14
C THR A 136 6.53 -12.70 -2.20
N CYS A 137 6.43 -13.45 -3.29
CA CYS A 137 6.99 -14.80 -3.38
C CYS A 137 8.39 -14.78 -3.99
N PHE A 138 8.59 -14.02 -5.07
CA PHE A 138 9.87 -14.01 -5.78
C PHE A 138 10.89 -13.07 -5.14
N ALA A 139 10.50 -11.83 -4.81
CA ALA A 139 11.41 -10.87 -4.18
C ALA A 139 11.62 -11.13 -2.68
N TYR A 140 10.55 -11.41 -1.93
CA TYR A 140 10.60 -11.60 -0.47
C TYR A 140 10.60 -13.07 -0.02
N GLY A 141 10.54 -14.03 -0.95
CA GLY A 141 10.66 -15.45 -0.64
C GLY A 141 9.50 -16.02 0.19
N GLN A 142 8.35 -15.36 0.27
CA GLN A 142 7.22 -15.85 1.06
C GLN A 142 6.62 -17.11 0.42
N ASN A 143 6.23 -18.07 1.27
CA ASN A 143 5.51 -19.24 0.80
C ASN A 143 4.10 -18.82 0.37
N PRO A 144 3.70 -18.99 -0.91
CA PRO A 144 2.40 -18.56 -1.41
C PRO A 144 1.23 -19.23 -0.67
N SER A 145 1.39 -20.46 -0.16
CA SER A 145 0.31 -21.15 0.56
C SER A 145 0.03 -20.59 1.95
N LEU A 146 0.99 -19.85 2.53
CA LEU A 146 0.87 -19.25 3.85
C LEU A 146 0.63 -17.73 3.81
N LEU A 147 0.70 -17.13 2.61
CA LEU A 147 0.73 -15.67 2.43
C LEU A 147 -0.53 -15.00 3.02
N ARG A 148 -1.71 -15.55 2.72
CA ARG A 148 -3.00 -15.01 3.19
C ARG A 148 -3.15 -15.07 4.70
N GLU A 149 -2.83 -16.21 5.30
CA GLU A 149 -2.94 -16.38 6.74
C GLU A 149 -1.94 -15.46 7.48
N ARG A 150 -0.71 -15.32 6.96
CA ARG A 150 0.26 -14.33 7.45
C ARG A 150 -0.28 -12.91 7.36
N TYR A 151 -0.84 -12.57 6.21
CA TYR A 151 -1.38 -11.24 5.95
C TYR A 151 -2.51 -10.88 6.91
N TYR A 152 -3.49 -11.77 7.11
CA TYR A 152 -4.61 -11.52 8.02
C TYR A 152 -4.15 -11.41 9.49
N GLU A 153 -3.26 -12.30 9.95
CA GLU A 153 -2.73 -12.22 11.31
C GLU A 153 -1.92 -10.92 11.53
N ALA A 154 -1.13 -10.51 10.53
CA ALA A 154 -0.37 -9.28 10.58
C ALA A 154 -1.28 -8.04 10.61
N HIS A 155 -2.37 -8.04 9.83
CA HIS A 155 -3.40 -7.01 9.88
C HIS A 155 -4.02 -6.89 11.27
N ASP A 156 -4.38 -8.01 11.90
CA ASP A 156 -4.99 -8.00 13.23
C ASP A 156 -4.02 -7.46 14.28
N LEU A 157 -2.73 -7.80 14.17
CA LEU A 157 -1.69 -7.22 15.02
C LEU A 157 -1.55 -5.71 14.82
N VAL A 158 -1.46 -5.24 13.58
CA VAL A 158 -1.32 -3.80 13.26
C VAL A 158 -2.50 -3.01 13.81
N LYS A 159 -3.74 -3.48 13.58
CA LYS A 159 -4.93 -2.81 14.12
C LYS A 159 -4.95 -2.76 15.63
N LYS A 160 -4.66 -3.90 16.28
CA LYS A 160 -4.61 -3.96 17.74
C LYS A 160 -3.53 -3.03 18.29
N ALA A 161 -2.39 -2.92 17.61
CA ALA A 161 -1.33 -1.99 17.99
C ALA A 161 -1.77 -0.52 17.95
N TRP A 162 -2.59 -0.12 16.97
CA TRP A 162 -3.13 1.25 16.93
C TRP A 162 -4.19 1.52 18.00
N THR A 163 -5.10 0.56 18.23
CA THR A 163 -6.29 0.77 19.06
C THR A 163 -6.06 0.53 20.55
N GLU A 164 -5.24 -0.47 20.90
CA GLU A 164 -4.94 -0.80 22.29
C GLU A 164 -4.03 0.26 22.92
N LYS A 165 -4.36 0.68 24.14
CA LYS A 165 -3.61 1.72 24.87
C LYS A 165 -2.60 1.12 25.83
N GLU A 166 -2.90 -0.06 26.37
CA GLU A 166 -2.04 -0.77 27.31
C GLU A 166 -1.06 -1.69 26.58
N THR A 167 0.08 -1.97 27.19
CA THR A 167 1.02 -2.97 26.65
C THR A 167 0.36 -4.35 26.64
N PHE A 168 0.36 -5.04 25.50
CA PHE A 168 -0.22 -6.38 25.37
C PHE A 168 0.76 -7.39 24.76
N ALA A 169 0.51 -8.68 25.00
CA ALA A 169 1.19 -9.75 24.29
C ALA A 169 0.40 -10.18 23.05
N PHE A 170 1.09 -10.51 21.97
CA PHE A 170 0.52 -11.10 20.77
C PHE A 170 1.18 -12.44 20.50
N SER A 171 0.40 -13.52 20.57
CA SER A 171 0.87 -14.91 20.43
C SER A 171 0.20 -15.56 19.22
N GLY A 172 0.41 -14.98 18.04
CA GLY A 172 -0.08 -15.53 16.78
C GLY A 172 0.74 -16.73 16.30
N ARG A 173 0.35 -17.30 15.15
CA ARG A 173 1.10 -18.38 14.48
C ARG A 173 2.34 -17.84 13.79
N PHE A 174 2.28 -16.64 13.24
CA PHE A 174 3.35 -16.03 12.45
C PHE A 174 4.10 -14.92 13.18
N ASN A 175 3.45 -14.29 14.17
CA ASN A 175 4.00 -13.21 14.98
C ASN A 175 3.86 -13.53 16.46
N GLN A 176 5.00 -13.55 17.17
CA GLN A 176 5.03 -13.73 18.62
C GLN A 176 5.79 -12.56 19.27
N GLN A 177 5.05 -11.66 19.91
CA GLN A 177 5.61 -10.47 20.57
C GLN A 177 5.11 -10.42 22.01
N ARG A 178 6.05 -10.35 22.97
CA ARG A 178 5.71 -10.32 24.40
C ARG A 178 5.14 -8.99 24.84
N TYR A 179 5.63 -7.90 24.26
CA TYR A 179 5.24 -6.52 24.58
C TYR A 179 5.00 -5.78 23.27
N VAL A 180 3.74 -5.50 22.98
CA VAL A 180 3.30 -4.66 21.89
C VAL A 180 2.77 -3.37 22.51
N ASN A 181 3.46 -2.27 22.20
CA ASN A 181 3.17 -0.93 22.67
C ASN A 181 3.86 0.06 21.72
N ILE A 182 3.22 0.37 20.59
CA ILE A 182 3.85 1.17 19.54
C ILE A 182 4.05 2.63 19.98
N TRP A 183 5.15 3.22 19.53
CA TRP A 183 5.42 4.65 19.64
C TRP A 183 5.95 5.17 18.30
N PRO A 184 5.31 6.17 17.66
CA PRO A 184 4.13 6.90 18.11
C PRO A 184 2.82 6.11 17.93
N ARG A 185 1.73 6.63 18.49
CA ARG A 185 0.35 6.22 18.16
C ARG A 185 -0.23 7.17 17.10
N PRO A 186 -1.14 6.72 16.23
CA PRO A 186 -1.76 7.59 15.24
C PRO A 186 -2.60 8.69 15.91
N ILE A 187 -2.67 9.86 15.28
CA ILE A 187 -3.57 10.95 15.66
C ILE A 187 -5.02 10.57 15.30
N GLN A 188 -5.22 9.91 14.16
CA GLN A 188 -6.50 9.34 13.78
C GLN A 188 -6.80 8.12 14.67
N SER A 189 -7.42 8.33 15.83
CA SER A 189 -7.56 7.31 16.89
C SER A 189 -8.96 6.75 17.11
N ASP A 190 -9.96 7.22 16.37
CA ASP A 190 -11.33 6.70 16.43
C ASP A 190 -11.85 6.36 15.02
N PRO A 191 -11.76 5.09 14.59
CA PRO A 191 -11.13 3.96 15.28
C PRO A 191 -9.59 3.89 15.10
N HIS A 192 -9.06 4.33 13.97
CA HIS A 192 -7.65 4.28 13.55
C HIS A 192 -7.53 5.04 12.21
N PRO A 193 -6.34 5.23 11.59
CA PRO A 193 -6.26 5.76 10.23
C PRO A 193 -7.13 4.93 9.25
N PRO A 194 -7.79 5.55 8.25
CA PRO A 194 -8.58 4.84 7.25
C PRO A 194 -7.79 3.72 6.58
N ILE A 195 -8.38 2.53 6.51
CA ILE A 195 -7.74 1.35 5.90
C ILE A 195 -8.33 1.11 4.52
N TRP A 196 -7.45 1.08 3.53
CA TRP A 196 -7.79 0.80 2.14
C TRP A 196 -7.07 -0.47 1.70
N ILE A 197 -7.71 -1.33 0.92
CA ILE A 197 -7.13 -2.59 0.47
C ILE A 197 -7.02 -2.57 -1.05
N PRO A 198 -5.83 -2.26 -1.61
CA PRO A 198 -5.60 -2.36 -3.05
C PRO A 198 -5.64 -3.81 -3.52
N GLY A 199 -6.26 -4.07 -4.66
CA GLY A 199 -6.26 -5.41 -5.25
C GLY A 199 -6.69 -5.48 -6.71
N GLY A 200 -6.25 -6.53 -7.41
CA GLY A 200 -6.51 -6.76 -8.84
C GLY A 200 -7.76 -7.58 -9.17
N GLY A 201 -8.64 -7.86 -8.21
CA GLY A 201 -9.93 -8.53 -8.44
C GLY A 201 -10.14 -9.89 -7.76
N SER A 202 -9.35 -10.25 -6.75
CA SER A 202 -9.56 -11.48 -5.98
C SER A 202 -10.89 -11.46 -5.22
N ILE A 203 -11.72 -12.49 -5.45
CA ILE A 203 -13.03 -12.66 -4.80
C ILE A 203 -12.90 -12.89 -3.29
N GLU A 204 -11.76 -13.41 -2.83
CA GLU A 204 -11.51 -13.55 -1.40
C GLU A 204 -11.24 -12.18 -0.76
N THR A 205 -10.48 -11.32 -1.45
CA THR A 205 -10.04 -10.01 -0.91
C THR A 205 -11.20 -9.06 -0.73
N TRP A 206 -11.98 -8.82 -1.78
CA TRP A 206 -13.11 -7.89 -1.71
C TRP A 206 -14.21 -8.36 -0.71
N ARG A 207 -14.34 -9.68 -0.42
CA ARG A 207 -15.29 -10.24 0.56
C ARG A 207 -14.81 -9.93 1.96
N TRP A 208 -13.53 -10.20 2.22
CA TRP A 208 -12.90 -9.82 3.48
C TRP A 208 -12.93 -8.30 3.71
N CYS A 209 -12.70 -7.48 2.68
CA CYS A 209 -12.89 -6.02 2.77
C CYS A 209 -14.32 -5.68 3.14
N ALA A 210 -15.30 -6.34 2.51
CA ALA A 210 -16.71 -6.14 2.80
C ALA A 210 -17.04 -6.55 4.24
N GLU A 211 -16.51 -7.66 4.76
CA GLU A 211 -16.67 -8.11 6.15
C GLU A 211 -16.05 -7.13 7.16
N MET A 212 -14.90 -6.55 6.84
CA MET A 212 -14.20 -5.58 7.69
C MET A 212 -14.71 -4.14 7.56
N ASP A 213 -15.60 -3.87 6.59
CA ASP A 213 -16.09 -2.52 6.25
C ASP A 213 -15.00 -1.57 5.70
N TYR A 214 -14.05 -2.10 4.93
CA TYR A 214 -12.97 -1.31 4.32
C TYR A 214 -13.29 -0.87 2.89
N VAL A 215 -12.56 0.15 2.44
CA VAL A 215 -12.50 0.48 1.01
C VAL A 215 -11.70 -0.59 0.27
N TYR A 216 -12.35 -1.28 -0.66
CA TYR A 216 -11.65 -2.07 -1.67
C TYR A 216 -11.23 -1.17 -2.84
N CYS A 217 -9.92 -0.95 -2.98
CA CYS A 217 -9.36 -0.14 -4.06
C CYS A 217 -8.98 -1.05 -5.24
N TYR A 218 -9.85 -1.12 -6.25
CA TYR A 218 -9.59 -1.96 -7.41
C TYR A 218 -8.54 -1.33 -8.33
N LEU A 219 -7.44 -2.05 -8.54
CA LEU A 219 -6.39 -1.71 -9.49
C LEU A 219 -6.76 -2.28 -10.87
N SER A 220 -7.17 -1.40 -11.79
CA SER A 220 -7.62 -1.81 -13.12
C SER A 220 -6.45 -1.96 -14.09
N TYR A 221 -6.15 -3.20 -14.47
CA TYR A 221 -5.19 -3.52 -15.54
C TYR A 221 -5.86 -3.98 -16.84
N TYR A 222 -7.16 -4.30 -16.79
CA TYR A 222 -7.91 -4.99 -17.86
C TYR A 222 -9.08 -4.16 -18.40
N GLY A 223 -9.03 -2.84 -18.22
CA GLY A 223 -10.01 -1.88 -18.72
C GLY A 223 -11.32 -1.84 -17.93
N TYR A 224 -12.21 -0.93 -18.37
CA TYR A 224 -13.39 -0.55 -17.58
C TYR A 224 -14.42 -1.67 -17.38
N LYS A 225 -14.58 -2.58 -18.36
CA LYS A 225 -15.56 -3.68 -18.26
C LYS A 225 -15.21 -4.65 -17.13
N ALA A 226 -13.95 -5.06 -17.05
CA ALA A 226 -13.45 -5.89 -15.96
C ALA A 226 -13.63 -5.17 -14.62
N GLY A 227 -13.28 -3.87 -14.58
CA GLY A 227 -13.48 -3.06 -13.37
C GLY A 227 -14.93 -2.93 -12.94
N GLN A 228 -15.88 -2.80 -13.87
CA GLN A 228 -17.31 -2.79 -13.54
C GLN A 228 -17.75 -4.12 -12.93
N THR A 229 -17.38 -5.25 -13.55
CA THR A 229 -17.71 -6.58 -13.01
C THR A 229 -17.12 -6.78 -11.61
N THR A 230 -15.85 -6.43 -11.43
CA THR A 230 -15.15 -6.53 -10.14
C THR A 230 -15.64 -5.51 -9.11
N MET A 231 -16.14 -4.34 -9.46
CA MET A 231 -16.72 -3.45 -8.43
C MET A 231 -18.16 -3.82 -8.12
N GLN A 232 -18.93 -4.32 -9.10
CA GLN A 232 -20.31 -4.73 -8.89
C GLN A 232 -20.42 -5.85 -7.86
N GLY A 233 -19.55 -6.86 -7.92
CA GLY A 233 -19.64 -7.95 -6.94
C GLY A 233 -19.20 -7.54 -5.53
N PHE A 234 -18.26 -6.59 -5.37
CA PHE A 234 -17.92 -6.02 -4.07
C PHE A 234 -19.13 -5.29 -3.48
N TRP A 235 -19.78 -4.44 -4.28
CA TRP A 235 -20.97 -3.71 -3.83
C TRP A 235 -22.16 -4.63 -3.56
N ASN A 236 -22.32 -5.72 -4.31
CA ASN A 236 -23.32 -6.74 -4.01
C ASN A 236 -23.02 -7.40 -2.66
N GLU A 237 -21.75 -7.67 -2.33
CA GLU A 237 -21.37 -8.25 -1.05
C GLU A 237 -21.63 -7.28 0.12
N MET A 238 -21.25 -6.00 -0.04
CA MET A 238 -21.57 -4.94 0.92
C MET A 238 -23.08 -4.86 1.19
N ALA A 239 -23.90 -4.90 0.14
CA ALA A 239 -25.35 -4.86 0.25
C ALA A 239 -25.93 -6.08 0.99
N LYS A 240 -25.41 -7.29 0.75
CA LYS A 240 -25.82 -8.50 1.50
C LYS A 240 -25.51 -8.40 2.99
N LEU A 241 -24.38 -7.77 3.33
CA LEU A 241 -23.96 -7.54 4.71
C LEU A 241 -24.65 -6.33 5.37
N GLY A 242 -25.54 -5.62 4.65
CA GLY A 242 -26.24 -4.44 5.15
C GLY A 242 -25.33 -3.22 5.34
N LYS A 243 -24.21 -3.14 4.61
CA LYS A 243 -23.22 -2.08 4.74
C LYS A 243 -23.43 -0.98 3.70
N ASP A 244 -23.17 0.26 4.11
CA ASP A 244 -23.33 1.42 3.24
C ASP A 244 -22.41 1.41 2.02
N ARG A 245 -22.89 2.00 0.93
CA ARG A 245 -22.10 2.22 -0.28
C ARG A 245 -21.24 3.48 -0.16
N ASN A 246 -20.24 3.46 0.72
CA ASN A 246 -19.27 4.53 0.87
C ASN A 246 -17.91 4.13 0.23
N PRO A 247 -17.50 4.77 -0.88
CA PRO A 247 -16.20 4.49 -1.52
C PRO A 247 -15.01 5.24 -0.88
N TYR A 248 -15.24 6.02 0.17
CA TYR A 248 -14.27 6.93 0.80
C TYR A 248 -14.24 6.79 2.33
N ARG A 249 -14.48 5.59 2.85
CA ARG A 249 -14.48 5.32 4.30
C ARG A 249 -13.16 5.68 4.94
#